data_AF-A0AAQ4EN92-F1
#
_entry.id   AF-A0AAQ4EN92-F1
#
_cell.length_a   1.000
_cell.length_b   1.000
_cell.length_c   1.000
_cell.angle_alpha   90.00
_cell.angle_beta   90.00
_cell.angle_gamma   90.00
#
_symmetry.space_group_name_H-M   'P 1'
#
loop_
_entity.id
_entity.type
_entity.pdbx_description
1 polymer ?
#
loop_
_entity_poly.entity_id
_entity_poly.type
_entity_poly.pdbx_seq_one_letter_code
_entity_poly.pdbx_strand_id
1 'polypeptide(L)' 'MVAQRSSGYKVESVELALRILDGYRLRDKEIRVERAQFQLKGSYDPAMKPKKKKQSKDKERLKKKIE' A
#
# COMPACT_ATOMS: atom_id res chain seq x y z
N MET A 1 -15.44 10.22 13.78
CA MET A 1 -14.08 9.99 13.24
C MET A 1 -14.09 10.35 11.76
N VAL A 2 -13.58 11.53 11.39
CA VAL A 2 -13.45 11.94 9.98
C VAL A 2 -12.00 11.71 9.58
N ALA A 3 -11.72 10.54 8.99
CA ALA A 3 -10.42 10.28 8.38
C ALA A 3 -10.36 11.03 7.05
N GLN A 4 -9.84 12.26 7.04
CA GLN A 4 -9.50 12.96 5.81
C GLN A 4 -8.15 13.65 5.97
N ARG A 5 -7.12 13.05 5.37
CA ARG A 5 -6.04 13.73 4.63
C ARG A 5 -5.10 12.67 4.05
N SER A 6 -5.58 11.95 3.04
CA SER A 6 -4.70 11.32 2.06
C SER A 6 -4.12 12.44 1.19
N SER A 7 -2.96 12.96 1.56
CA SER A 7 -2.21 14.03 0.89
C SER A 7 -1.57 13.57 -0.43
N GLY A 8 -2.33 12.88 -1.30
CA GLY A 8 -1.81 12.28 -2.53
C GLY A 8 -2.55 12.70 -3.81
N TYR A 9 -3.82 13.10 -3.72
CA TYR A 9 -4.66 13.30 -4.91
C TYR A 9 -5.61 14.47 -4.70
N LYS A 10 -5.61 15.43 -5.64
CA LYS A 10 -6.56 16.54 -5.65
C LYS A 10 -7.94 15.99 -5.98
N VAL A 11 -8.97 16.33 -5.20
CA VAL A 11 -10.35 15.80 -5.37
C VAL A 11 -10.85 16.00 -6.80
N GLU A 12 -10.51 17.14 -7.41
CA GLU A 12 -10.84 17.48 -8.81
C GLU A 12 -10.27 16.47 -9.81
N SER A 13 -9.07 15.93 -9.57
CA SER A 13 -8.45 14.95 -10.47
C SER A 13 -9.16 13.61 -10.43
N VAL A 14 -9.76 13.24 -9.30
CA VAL A 14 -10.51 11.98 -9.15
C VAL A 14 -11.85 12.09 -9.87
N GLU A 15 -12.53 13.24 -9.72
CA GLU A 15 -13.79 13.50 -10.39
C GLU A 15 -13.62 13.58 -11.91
N LEU A 16 -12.56 14.23 -12.38
CA LEU A 16 -12.24 14.28 -13.80
C LEU A 16 -12.04 12.87 -14.36
N ALA A 17 -11.23 12.03 -13.70
CA ALA A 17 -10.97 10.66 -14.16
C ALA A 17 -12.25 9.82 -14.29
N LEU A 18 -13.18 9.94 -13.33
CA LEU A 18 -14.48 9.28 -13.41
C LEU A 18 -15.30 9.72 -14.64
N ARG A 19 -15.22 10.99 -15.04
CA ARG A 19 -15.98 11.52 -16.17
C ARG A 19 -15.41 11.12 -17.54
N ILE A 20 -14.09 10.96 -17.65
CA ILE A 20 -13.43 10.74 -18.95
C ILE A 20 -13.03 9.29 -19.22
N LEU A 21 -12.77 8.49 -18.19
CA LEU A 21 -12.21 7.14 -18.34
C LEU A 21 -13.20 6.01 -18.04
N ASP A 22 -14.36 6.32 -17.45
CA ASP A 22 -15.39 5.30 -17.18
C ASP A 22 -16.11 4.92 -18.48
N GLY A 23 -16.12 3.62 -18.80
CA GLY A 23 -16.60 3.10 -20.08
C GLY A 23 -15.61 3.28 -21.24
N TYR A 24 -14.38 3.77 -20.98
CA TYR A 24 -13.38 3.92 -22.03
C TYR A 24 -12.90 2.55 -22.53
N ARG A 25 -12.96 2.35 -23.84
CA ARG A 25 -12.55 1.10 -24.49
C ARG A 25 -11.07 1.17 -24.85
N LEU A 26 -10.24 0.55 -24.01
CA LEU A 26 -8.81 0.42 -24.25
C LEU A 26 -8.54 -0.91 -24.97
N ARG A 27 -8.20 -0.82 -26.26
CA ARG A 27 -8.07 -1.98 -27.16
C ARG A 27 -9.43 -2.71 -27.23
N ASP A 28 -9.51 -3.93 -26.69
CA ASP A 28 -10.71 -4.76 -26.66
C ASP A 28 -11.32 -4.88 -25.26
N LYS A 29 -10.88 -4.05 -24.30
CA LYS A 29 -11.35 -4.09 -22.91
C LYS A 29 -11.97 -2.76 -22.50
N GLU A 30 -13.09 -2.84 -21.81
CA GLU A 30 -13.73 -1.68 -21.18
C GLU A 30 -13.10 -1.43 -19.81
N ILE A 31 -12.75 -0.17 -19.54
CA ILE A 31 -12.25 0.27 -18.25
C ILE A 31 -13.41 0.83 -17.45
N ARG A 32 -13.52 0.38 -16.20
CA ARG A 32 -14.44 0.92 -15.21
C ARG A 32 -13.65 1.66 -14.13
N VAL A 33 -14.07 2.87 -13.81
CA VAL A 33 -13.39 3.72 -12.83
C VAL A 33 -14.26 3.85 -11.59
N GLU A 34 -13.69 3.55 -10.43
CA GLU A 34 -14.39 3.65 -9.15
C GLU A 34 -13.55 4.39 -8.12
N ARG A 35 -14.23 5.04 -7.17
CA ARG A 35 -13.54 5.68 -6.04
C ARG A 35 -12.93 4.60 -5.16
N ALA A 36 -11.61 4.63 -5.04
CA ALA A 36 -10.90 3.71 -4.16
C ALA A 36 -11.36 3.90 -2.70
N GLN A 37 -11.80 2.81 -2.08
CA GLN A 37 -12.00 2.74 -0.63
C GLN A 37 -10.81 2.00 -0.03
N PHE A 38 -10.00 2.71 0.75
CA PHE A 38 -8.92 2.08 1.50
C PHE A 38 -9.52 1.42 2.75
N GLN A 39 -9.78 0.12 2.66
CA GLN A 39 -10.06 -0.68 3.84
C GLN A 39 -8.72 -1.13 4.44
N LEU A 40 -8.64 -1.13 5.77
CA LEU A 40 -7.56 -1.82 6.48
C LEU A 40 -7.61 -3.29 6.08
N LYS A 41 -6.49 -3.81 5.56
CA LYS A 41 -6.39 -5.19 5.11
C LYS A 41 -6.46 -6.13 6.32
N GLY A 42 -7.66 -6.61 6.62
CA GLY A 42 -7.93 -7.60 7.66
C GLY A 42 -7.67 -7.14 9.09
N SER A 43 -7.99 -8.01 10.05
CA SER A 43 -7.55 -7.90 11.44
C SER A 43 -6.02 -8.06 11.48
N TYR A 44 -5.33 -7.13 12.14
CA TYR A 44 -3.90 -7.26 12.37
C TYR A 44 -3.61 -8.58 13.10
N ASP A 45 -3.00 -9.54 12.41
CA ASP A 45 -2.52 -10.79 13.02
C ASP A 45 -1.06 -10.61 13.46
N PRO A 46 -0.78 -10.45 14.76
CA PRO A 46 0.58 -10.33 15.28
C PRO A 46 1.45 -11.57 15.01
N ALA A 47 0.85 -12.73 14.70
CA ALA A 47 1.58 -13.95 14.34
C ALA A 47 2.17 -13.91 12.92
N MET A 48 1.59 -13.10 12.02
CA MET A 48 2.12 -12.83 10.68
C MET A 48 3.26 -11.80 10.68
N LYS A 49 3.61 -11.25 11.84
CA LYS A 49 4.76 -10.36 11.97
C LYS A 49 6.01 -11.10 11.46
N PRO A 50 6.76 -10.52 10.49
CA PRO A 50 7.98 -11.14 10.01
C PRO A 50 8.89 -11.43 11.21
N LYS A 51 9.09 -12.72 11.50
CA LYS A 51 10.02 -13.13 12.55
C LYS A 51 11.36 -12.50 12.19
N LYS A 52 11.88 -11.63 13.07
CA LYS A 52 13.22 -11.06 12.93
C LYS A 52 14.15 -12.25 12.66
N LYS A 53 14.68 -12.38 11.44
CA LYS A 53 15.73 -13.36 11.16
C LYS A 53 16.81 -13.14 12.22
N LYS A 54 17.38 -14.20 12.79
CA LYS A 54 18.40 -14.19 13.85
C LYS A 54 19.73 -13.48 13.44
N GLN A 55 19.69 -12.44 12.61
CA GLN A 55 20.84 -11.61 12.24
C GLN A 55 21.50 -10.90 13.43
N SER A 56 20.91 -10.95 14.64
CA SER A 56 21.55 -10.43 15.85
C SER A 56 22.67 -11.33 16.38
N LYS A 57 22.56 -12.67 16.28
CA LYS A 57 23.61 -13.57 16.81
C LYS A 57 24.85 -13.60 15.91
N ASP A 58 24.68 -13.43 14.61
CA ASP A 58 25.81 -13.43 13.66
C ASP A 58 26.57 -12.10 13.66
N LYS A 59 25.88 -10.96 13.86
CA LYS A 59 26.54 -9.64 14.01
C LYS A 59 27.36 -9.53 15.29
N GLU A 60 26.96 -10.19 16.38
CA GLU A 60 27.73 -10.21 17.63
C GLU A 60 29.02 -11.03 17.50
N ARG A 61 28.97 -12.16 16.76
CA ARG A 61 30.15 -12.99 16.47
C ARG A 61 31.17 -12.29 15.56
N LEU A 62 30.70 -11.44 14.64
CA LEU A 62 31.60 -10.66 13.77
C LEU A 62 32.30 -9.51 14.51
N LYS A 63 31.64 -8.90 15.51
CA LYS A 63 32.24 -7.85 16.35
C LYS A 63 33.34 -8.37 17.27
N LYS A 64 33.27 -9.64 17.72
CA LYS A 64 34.30 -10.27 18.58
C LYS A 64 35.55 -10.78 17.84
N LYS A 65 35.63 -10.65 16.50
CA LYS A 65 36.79 -11.06 15.71
C LYS A 65 37.69 -9.89 15.25
N ILE A 66 37.33 -8.66 15.61
CA ILE A 66 38.06 -7.44 15.24
C ILE A 66 38.73 -6.79 16.47
N GLU A 67 38.59 -7.39 17.65
CA GLU A 67 39.36 -7.03 18.86
C GLU A 67 40.53 -7.99 19.07
#